data_AF-A0A836KSH4-F1
#
_entry.id   AF-A0A836KSH4-F1
#
_cell.length_a   1.000
_cell.length_b   1.000
_cell.length_c   1.000
_cell.angle_alpha   90.00
_cell.angle_beta   90.00
_cell.angle_gamma   90.00
#
_symmetry.space_group_name_H-M   'P 1'
#
loop_
_entity.id
_entity.type
_entity.pdbx_description
1 polymer ?
#
loop_
_entity_poly.entity_id
_entity_poly.type
_entity_poly.pdbx_seq_one_letter_code
_entity_poly.pdbx_strand_id
1 'polypeptide(L)'
;MGQRQSFEAKLHECVCNNNLEQMKELIQQPEFSRENMNDTMFADLVERCWDPATTMAFAKHANDHQLAILVSTAIMHSSVLPLGSLFDLMKDAPATIRNEHLDELFMTACDHVDTEAVKAMVAAKCFDSTDGRPIVIVVRRELGKVAPDEELLQLVLDALPGHEDSVNYLLETCVPLSKSEATKAMLTTKLKNYLKST
;
A
#
# COMPACT_ATOMS: atom_id res chain seq x y z
N MET A 1 18.73 -43.13 -3.70
CA MET A 1 19.36 -42.03 -4.46
C MET A 1 18.50 -40.81 -4.26
N GLY A 2 18.96 -39.82 -3.49
CA GLY A 2 18.17 -38.61 -3.20
C GLY A 2 18.17 -37.69 -4.42
N GLN A 3 17.00 -37.37 -4.95
CA GLN A 3 16.88 -36.30 -5.95
C GLN A 3 17.36 -35.00 -5.29
N ARG A 4 18.30 -34.32 -5.94
CA ARG A 4 18.73 -32.97 -5.55
C ARG A 4 17.50 -32.07 -5.65
N GLN A 5 17.06 -31.49 -4.52
CA GLN A 5 15.97 -30.52 -4.49
C GLN A 5 16.28 -29.36 -5.45
N SER A 6 15.30 -28.96 -6.26
CA SER A 6 15.44 -27.83 -7.19
C SER A 6 15.75 -26.53 -6.43
N PHE A 7 16.38 -25.57 -7.10
CA PHE A 7 16.68 -24.27 -6.48
C PHE A 7 15.40 -23.57 -6.02
N GLU A 8 14.36 -23.56 -6.86
CA GLU A 8 13.03 -23.05 -6.52
C GLU A 8 12.49 -23.68 -5.22
N ALA A 9 12.55 -25.01 -5.08
CA ALA A 9 12.03 -25.68 -3.89
C ALA A 9 12.84 -25.34 -2.62
N LYS A 10 14.16 -25.17 -2.75
CA LYS A 10 15.00 -24.70 -1.63
C LYS A 10 14.68 -23.25 -1.26
N LEU A 11 14.47 -22.40 -2.28
CA LEU A 11 14.13 -21.00 -2.08
C LEU A 11 12.77 -20.87 -1.38
N HIS A 12 11.77 -21.64 -1.84
CA HIS A 12 10.42 -21.61 -1.24
C HIS A 12 10.44 -22.09 0.21
N GLU A 13 11.14 -23.19 0.48
CA GLU A 13 11.33 -23.70 1.84
C GLU A 13 12.03 -22.68 2.73
N CYS A 14 13.04 -21.98 2.21
CA CYS A 14 13.75 -20.94 2.92
C CYS A 14 12.83 -19.76 3.27
N VAL A 15 12.05 -19.26 2.30
CA VAL A 15 11.02 -18.22 2.49
C VAL A 15 10.00 -18.66 3.54
N CYS A 16 9.49 -19.89 3.42
CA CYS A 16 8.52 -20.45 4.35
C CYS A 16 9.06 -20.54 5.78
N ASN A 17 10.29 -21.01 5.94
CA ASN A 17 10.87 -21.20 7.28
C ASN A 17 11.45 -19.92 7.88
N ASN A 18 11.36 -18.78 7.19
CA ASN A 18 11.99 -17.52 7.57
C ASN A 18 13.48 -17.68 7.92
N ASN A 19 14.20 -18.48 7.12
CA ASN A 19 15.59 -18.84 7.42
C ASN A 19 16.57 -17.79 6.86
N LEU A 20 16.79 -16.72 7.64
CA LEU A 20 17.61 -15.57 7.24
C LEU A 20 19.04 -15.94 6.79
N GLU A 21 19.70 -16.87 7.47
CA GLU A 21 21.08 -17.23 7.15
C GLU A 21 21.17 -17.96 5.80
N GLN A 22 20.26 -18.91 5.57
CA GLN A 22 20.18 -19.59 4.28
C GLN A 22 19.76 -18.62 3.16
N MET A 23 18.88 -17.65 3.45
CA MET A 23 18.46 -16.66 2.48
C MET A 23 19.62 -15.78 2.02
N LYS A 24 20.49 -15.35 2.94
CA LYS A 24 21.71 -14.59 2.60
C LYS A 24 22.58 -15.35 1.61
N GLU A 25 22.72 -16.68 1.78
CA GLU A 25 23.48 -17.52 0.85
C GLU A 25 22.78 -17.69 -0.50
N LEU A 26 21.44 -17.89 -0.49
CA LEU A 26 20.66 -18.11 -1.70
C LEU A 26 20.62 -16.86 -2.60
N ILE A 27 20.49 -15.66 -2.03
CA ILE A 27 20.45 -14.40 -2.79
C ILE A 27 21.75 -14.15 -3.57
N GLN A 28 22.88 -14.69 -3.11
CA GLN A 28 24.17 -14.54 -3.80
C GLN A 28 24.37 -15.55 -4.94
N GLN A 29 23.48 -16.54 -5.09
CA GLN A 29 23.61 -17.57 -6.10
C GLN A 29 23.10 -17.07 -7.47
N PRO A 30 23.79 -17.38 -8.58
CA PRO A 30 23.32 -17.02 -9.93
C PRO A 30 21.91 -17.51 -10.25
N GLU A 31 21.49 -18.61 -9.63
CA GLU A 31 20.16 -19.18 -9.77
C GLU A 31 19.06 -18.33 -9.10
N PHE A 32 19.41 -17.36 -8.25
CA PHE A 32 18.48 -16.36 -7.70
C PHE A 32 18.03 -15.41 -8.79
N SER A 33 17.04 -15.86 -9.54
CA SER A 33 16.54 -15.27 -10.76
C SER A 33 15.04 -15.52 -10.87
N ARG A 34 14.37 -14.70 -11.68
CA ARG A 34 12.92 -14.73 -11.88
C ARG A 34 12.39 -16.14 -12.13
N GLU A 35 13.11 -16.92 -12.93
CA GLU A 35 12.69 -18.25 -13.40
C GLU A 35 12.56 -19.26 -12.26
N ASN A 36 13.19 -19.00 -11.11
CA ASN A 36 13.11 -19.84 -9.92
C ASN A 36 12.29 -19.21 -8.78
N MET A 37 11.55 -18.13 -9.06
CA MET A 37 10.68 -17.46 -8.09
C MET A 37 9.23 -17.64 -8.51
N ASN A 38 8.45 -18.32 -7.67
CA ASN A 38 7.01 -18.47 -7.90
C ASN A 38 6.21 -17.38 -7.19
N ASP A 39 4.98 -17.19 -7.63
CA ASP A 39 4.11 -16.12 -7.17
C ASP A 39 3.78 -16.24 -5.66
N THR A 40 3.65 -17.46 -5.15
CA THR A 40 3.38 -17.69 -3.72
C THR A 40 4.51 -17.20 -2.82
N MET A 41 5.77 -17.26 -3.27
CA MET A 41 6.89 -16.71 -2.49
C MET A 41 6.72 -15.22 -2.21
N PHE A 42 6.15 -14.46 -3.15
CA PHE A 42 5.98 -13.01 -2.98
C PHE A 42 4.94 -12.67 -1.90
N ALA A 43 3.84 -13.43 -1.84
CA ALA A 43 2.89 -13.31 -0.74
C ALA A 43 3.52 -13.76 0.59
N ASP A 44 4.22 -14.91 0.60
CA ASP A 44 4.90 -15.44 1.79
C ASP A 44 5.93 -14.46 2.37
N LEU A 45 6.65 -13.70 1.53
CA LEU A 45 7.60 -12.66 1.99
C LEU A 45 6.92 -11.64 2.91
N VAL A 46 5.71 -11.22 2.55
CA VAL A 46 4.94 -10.26 3.32
C VAL A 46 4.29 -10.92 4.53
N GLU A 47 3.58 -12.02 4.34
CA GLU A 47 2.83 -12.71 5.40
C GLU A 47 3.74 -13.22 6.53
N ARG A 48 5.00 -13.55 6.22
CA ARG A 48 6.00 -14.02 7.18
C ARG A 48 6.88 -12.90 7.72
N CYS A 49 6.55 -11.64 7.41
CA CYS A 49 7.24 -10.44 7.87
C CYS A 49 8.75 -10.46 7.58
N TRP A 50 9.14 -10.84 6.36
CA TRP A 50 10.52 -10.69 5.93
C TRP A 50 10.94 -9.22 5.94
N ASP A 51 12.23 -8.98 6.21
CA ASP A 51 12.74 -7.62 6.27
C ASP A 51 12.68 -6.94 4.88
N PRO A 52 12.53 -5.60 4.82
CA PRO A 52 12.42 -4.88 3.55
C PRO A 52 13.60 -5.11 2.61
N ALA A 53 14.82 -5.29 3.11
CA ALA A 53 15.97 -5.50 2.24
C ALA A 53 15.92 -6.86 1.54
N THR A 54 15.51 -7.90 2.25
CA THR A 54 15.27 -9.22 1.66
C THR A 54 14.13 -9.18 0.65
N THR A 55 12.98 -8.60 1.00
CA THR A 55 11.85 -8.49 0.08
C THR A 55 12.20 -7.72 -1.18
N MET A 56 12.99 -6.64 -1.06
CA MET A 56 13.48 -5.88 -2.21
C MET A 56 14.53 -6.62 -3.05
N ALA A 57 15.22 -7.64 -2.50
CA ALA A 57 16.08 -8.50 -3.30
C ALA A 57 15.24 -9.34 -4.28
N PHE A 58 14.11 -9.88 -3.83
CA PHE A 58 13.16 -10.58 -4.71
C PHE A 58 12.51 -9.62 -5.71
N ALA A 59 12.07 -8.44 -5.26
CA ALA A 59 11.40 -7.45 -6.12
C ALA A 59 12.25 -7.05 -7.34
N LYS A 60 13.59 -6.96 -7.20
CA LYS A 60 14.49 -6.61 -8.32
C LYS A 60 14.52 -7.63 -9.46
N HIS A 61 14.15 -8.88 -9.19
CA HIS A 61 14.07 -9.95 -10.19
C HIS A 61 12.62 -10.26 -10.59
N ALA A 62 11.64 -9.65 -9.92
CA ALA A 62 10.23 -9.88 -10.16
C ALA A 62 9.79 -9.37 -11.55
N ASN A 63 8.73 -9.97 -12.05
CA ASN A 63 7.95 -9.37 -13.13
C ASN A 63 6.80 -8.51 -12.57
N ASP A 64 6.14 -7.74 -13.42
CA ASP A 64 5.10 -6.80 -13.01
C ASP A 64 3.94 -7.47 -12.23
N HIS A 65 3.52 -8.68 -12.60
CA HIS A 65 2.50 -9.45 -11.84
C HIS A 65 2.99 -9.80 -10.43
N GLN A 66 4.24 -10.24 -10.30
CA GLN A 66 4.85 -10.55 -8.99
C GLN A 66 5.04 -9.30 -8.13
N LEU A 67 5.36 -8.16 -8.73
CA LEU A 67 5.39 -6.87 -8.04
C LEU A 67 3.99 -6.45 -7.57
N ALA A 68 2.94 -6.70 -8.37
CA ALA A 68 1.56 -6.45 -7.98
C ALA A 68 1.12 -7.31 -6.79
N ILE A 69 1.56 -8.58 -6.73
CA ILE A 69 1.38 -9.43 -5.53
C ILE A 69 2.02 -8.78 -4.31
N LEU A 70 3.29 -8.35 -4.39
CA LEU A 70 3.94 -7.68 -3.27
C LEU A 70 3.19 -6.42 -2.81
N VAL A 71 2.81 -5.56 -3.75
CA VAL A 71 2.07 -4.32 -3.43
C VAL A 71 0.73 -4.64 -2.77
N SER A 72 -0.05 -5.55 -3.35
CA SER A 72 -1.37 -5.91 -2.84
C SER A 72 -1.30 -6.57 -1.47
N THR A 73 -0.42 -7.56 -1.28
CA THR A 73 -0.25 -8.22 0.03
C THR A 73 0.29 -7.23 1.06
N ALA A 74 1.20 -6.33 0.70
CA ALA A 74 1.71 -5.32 1.62
C ALA A 74 0.61 -4.38 2.13
N ILE A 75 -0.25 -3.88 1.23
CA ILE A 75 -1.39 -3.03 1.61
C ILE A 75 -2.35 -3.81 2.51
N MET A 76 -2.76 -5.02 2.10
CA MET A 76 -3.72 -5.84 2.84
C MET A 76 -3.25 -6.21 4.26
N HIS A 77 -1.95 -6.37 4.45
CA HIS A 77 -1.36 -6.74 5.74
C HIS A 77 -0.76 -5.55 6.50
N SER A 78 -0.94 -4.31 6.01
CA SER A 78 -0.31 -3.11 6.58
C SER A 78 1.20 -3.29 6.80
N SER A 79 1.87 -3.96 5.85
CA SER A 79 3.30 -4.26 5.94
C SER A 79 4.12 -3.06 5.50
N VAL A 80 5.18 -2.74 6.26
CA VAL A 80 6.06 -1.61 5.99
C VAL A 80 7.03 -1.98 4.86
N LEU A 81 6.58 -1.81 3.62
CA LEU A 81 7.39 -1.92 2.41
C LEU A 81 7.46 -0.58 1.66
N PRO A 82 8.56 -0.29 0.97
CA PRO A 82 8.69 0.92 0.18
C PRO A 82 7.87 0.81 -1.11
N LEU A 83 6.54 1.00 -1.03
CA LEU A 83 5.62 0.80 -2.16
C LEU A 83 6.00 1.66 -3.38
N GLY A 84 6.51 2.88 -3.17
CA GLY A 84 7.00 3.73 -4.27
C GLY A 84 8.08 3.03 -5.10
N SER A 85 9.06 2.42 -4.42
CA SER A 85 10.12 1.64 -5.09
C SER A 85 9.58 0.39 -5.79
N LEU A 86 8.51 -0.22 -5.29
CA LEU A 86 7.88 -1.37 -5.95
C LEU A 86 7.16 -0.94 -7.23
N PHE A 87 6.46 0.20 -7.23
CA PHE A 87 5.86 0.77 -8.43
C PHE A 87 6.94 1.17 -9.46
N ASP A 88 8.07 1.74 -9.02
CA ASP A 88 9.18 2.11 -9.90
C ASP A 88 9.86 0.90 -10.57
N LEU A 89 9.76 -0.29 -9.98
CA LEU A 89 10.28 -1.53 -10.56
C LEU A 89 9.36 -2.14 -11.64
N MET A 90 8.08 -1.74 -11.69
CA MET A 90 7.16 -2.22 -12.71
C MET A 90 7.53 -1.63 -14.07
N LYS A 91 7.59 -2.48 -15.11
CA LYS A 91 7.89 -2.02 -16.46
C LYS A 91 6.75 -1.19 -17.05
N ASP A 92 5.51 -1.58 -16.76
CA ASP A 92 4.31 -0.85 -17.13
C ASP A 92 3.36 -0.76 -15.94
N ALA A 93 3.67 0.14 -15.00
CA ALA A 93 2.83 0.37 -13.82
C ALA A 93 1.36 0.72 -14.17
N PRO A 94 1.05 1.62 -15.14
CA PRO A 94 -0.34 1.91 -15.48
C PRO A 94 -1.13 0.71 -16.04
N ALA A 95 -0.50 -0.16 -16.83
CA ALA A 95 -1.16 -1.38 -17.30
C ALA A 95 -1.34 -2.38 -16.15
N THR A 96 -0.31 -2.54 -15.31
CA THR A 96 -0.31 -3.48 -14.19
C THR A 96 -1.37 -3.11 -13.15
N ILE A 97 -1.44 -1.85 -12.73
CA ILE A 97 -2.45 -1.33 -11.82
C ILE A 97 -3.86 -1.69 -12.30
N ARG A 98 -4.12 -1.50 -13.60
CA ARG A 98 -5.44 -1.76 -14.21
C ARG A 98 -5.75 -3.26 -14.32
N ASN A 99 -4.77 -4.07 -14.70
CA ASN A 99 -4.97 -5.51 -14.93
C ASN A 99 -5.10 -6.26 -13.60
N GLU A 100 -4.41 -5.79 -12.57
CA GLU A 100 -4.36 -6.41 -11.24
C GLU A 100 -5.28 -5.69 -10.22
N HIS A 101 -6.04 -4.69 -10.67
CA HIS A 101 -7.01 -3.93 -9.85
C HIS A 101 -6.39 -3.32 -8.58
N LEU A 102 -5.14 -2.86 -8.65
CA LEU A 102 -4.43 -2.33 -7.48
C LEU A 102 -5.04 -1.03 -6.95
N ASP A 103 -5.73 -0.28 -7.81
CA ASP A 103 -6.44 0.95 -7.46
C ASP A 103 -7.61 0.70 -6.49
N GLU A 104 -8.23 -0.48 -6.53
CA GLU A 104 -9.29 -0.88 -5.59
C GLU A 104 -8.78 -0.98 -4.14
N LEU A 105 -7.46 -1.15 -3.96
CA LEU A 105 -6.83 -1.21 -2.63
C LEU A 105 -6.57 0.16 -2.02
N PHE A 106 -6.78 1.27 -2.76
CA PHE A 106 -6.52 2.62 -2.25
C PHE A 106 -7.34 2.94 -1.01
N MET A 107 -8.60 2.51 -1.00
CA MET A 107 -9.49 2.66 0.15
C MET A 107 -8.97 1.88 1.38
N THR A 108 -8.43 0.69 1.16
CA THR A 108 -7.82 -0.14 2.21
C THR A 108 -6.57 0.52 2.79
N ALA A 109 -5.69 1.06 1.94
CA ALA A 109 -4.51 1.82 2.39
C ALA A 109 -4.91 3.06 3.21
N CYS A 110 -5.94 3.79 2.76
CA CYS A 110 -6.51 4.91 3.49
C CYS A 110 -7.11 4.50 4.84
N ASP A 111 -7.81 3.36 4.91
CA ASP A 111 -8.32 2.84 6.17
C ASP A 111 -7.18 2.46 7.11
N HIS A 112 -6.11 1.83 6.64
CA HIS A 112 -4.97 1.48 7.49
C HIS A 112 -4.18 2.69 8.03
N VAL A 113 -4.42 3.90 7.51
CA VAL A 113 -3.73 5.15 7.91
C VAL A 113 -2.20 5.03 7.69
N ASP A 114 -1.82 4.34 6.61
CA ASP A 114 -0.43 4.27 6.18
C ASP A 114 -0.15 5.41 5.19
N THR A 115 0.30 6.54 5.72
CA THR A 115 0.55 7.77 4.96
C THR A 115 1.57 7.57 3.84
N GLU A 116 2.60 6.74 4.06
CA GLU A 116 3.61 6.47 3.05
C GLU A 116 3.07 5.55 1.94
N ALA A 117 2.23 4.55 2.29
CA ALA A 117 1.55 3.74 1.30
C ALA A 117 0.60 4.58 0.43
N VAL A 118 -0.23 5.42 1.05
CA VAL A 118 -1.16 6.31 0.33
C VAL A 118 -0.39 7.27 -0.58
N LYS A 119 0.74 7.82 -0.12
CA LYS A 119 1.59 8.71 -0.91
C LYS A 119 2.18 8.02 -2.13
N ALA A 120 2.66 6.79 -1.96
CA ALA A 120 3.14 5.97 -3.07
C ALA A 120 2.02 5.68 -4.09
N MET A 121 0.82 5.32 -3.61
CA MET A 121 -0.33 5.06 -4.48
C MET A 121 -0.77 6.31 -5.25
N VAL A 122 -0.83 7.47 -4.59
CA VAL A 122 -1.16 8.74 -5.26
C VAL A 122 -0.11 9.09 -6.32
N ALA A 123 1.18 8.96 -6.01
CA ALA A 123 2.27 9.23 -6.96
C ALA A 123 2.19 8.30 -8.20
N ALA A 124 1.84 7.04 -7.99
CA ALA A 124 1.65 6.05 -9.05
C ALA A 124 0.30 6.17 -9.79
N LYS A 125 -0.58 7.11 -9.39
CA LYS A 125 -1.98 7.22 -9.87
C LYS A 125 -2.77 5.91 -9.68
N CYS A 126 -2.47 5.19 -8.60
CA CYS A 126 -3.08 3.92 -8.21
C CYS A 126 -4.32 4.17 -7.34
N PHE A 127 -5.36 4.78 -7.92
CA PHE A 127 -6.64 5.04 -7.26
C PHE A 127 -7.71 5.41 -8.29
N ASP A 128 -8.98 5.18 -7.96
CA ASP A 128 -10.10 5.69 -8.74
C ASP A 128 -10.44 7.13 -8.33
N SER A 129 -10.16 8.09 -9.22
CA SER A 129 -10.47 9.51 -8.99
C SER A 129 -11.97 9.81 -8.86
N THR A 130 -12.84 8.90 -9.30
CA THR A 130 -14.30 9.05 -9.22
C THR A 130 -14.87 8.49 -7.92
N ASP A 131 -14.05 7.88 -7.07
CA ASP A 131 -14.46 7.36 -5.77
C ASP A 131 -14.16 8.34 -4.63
N GLY A 132 -15.20 8.95 -4.07
CA GLY A 132 -15.09 9.86 -2.92
C GLY A 132 -15.05 9.18 -1.55
N ARG A 133 -15.27 7.85 -1.47
CA ARG A 133 -15.30 7.10 -0.20
C ARG A 133 -14.00 7.18 0.61
N PRO A 134 -12.78 7.23 0.01
CA PRO A 134 -11.54 7.40 0.76
C PRO A 134 -11.52 8.67 1.62
N ILE A 135 -12.04 9.81 1.12
CA ILE A 135 -12.17 11.05 1.90
C ILE A 135 -13.01 10.80 3.16
N VAL A 136 -14.15 10.12 3.00
CA VAL A 136 -15.07 9.80 4.10
C VAL A 136 -14.40 8.92 5.14
N ILE A 137 -13.68 7.88 4.71
CA ILE A 137 -13.01 6.93 5.61
C ILE A 137 -11.91 7.61 6.43
N VAL A 138 -11.00 8.33 5.77
CA VAL A 138 -9.88 8.98 6.47
C VAL A 138 -10.42 9.97 7.49
N VAL A 139 -11.32 10.88 7.09
CA VAL A 139 -11.89 11.87 8.01
C VAL A 139 -12.57 11.19 9.19
N ARG A 140 -13.38 10.15 8.96
CA ARG A 140 -14.07 9.45 10.04
C ARG A 140 -13.12 8.77 11.01
N ARG A 141 -12.01 8.20 10.55
CA ARG A 141 -10.97 7.63 11.42
C ARG A 141 -10.27 8.69 12.24
N GLU A 142 -9.98 9.84 11.66
CA GLU A 142 -9.30 10.95 12.33
C GLU A 142 -10.15 11.63 13.41
N LEU A 143 -11.49 11.60 13.30
CA LEU A 143 -12.40 12.25 14.26
C LEU A 143 -12.21 11.82 15.72
N GLY A 144 -11.79 10.57 15.94
CA GLY A 144 -11.59 9.99 17.26
C GLY A 144 -10.20 10.23 17.85
N LYS A 145 -9.26 10.78 17.07
CA LYS A 145 -7.86 10.94 17.48
C LYS A 145 -7.62 12.29 18.15
N VAL A 146 -6.73 12.27 19.15
CA VAL A 146 -6.25 13.48 19.84
C VAL A 146 -5.31 14.28 18.95
N ALA A 147 -4.48 13.57 18.16
CA ALA A 147 -3.60 14.14 17.16
C ALA A 147 -3.92 13.46 15.81
N PRO A 148 -4.77 14.07 14.99
CA PRO A 148 -5.07 13.59 13.65
C PRO A 148 -3.85 13.59 12.73
N ASP A 149 -3.82 12.68 11.77
CA ASP A 149 -2.85 12.72 10.67
C ASP A 149 -3.26 13.75 9.62
N GLU A 150 -2.74 14.98 9.79
CA GLU A 150 -3.04 16.09 8.90
C GLU A 150 -2.42 15.96 7.50
N GLU A 151 -1.32 15.21 7.38
CA GLU A 151 -0.63 14.95 6.11
C GLU A 151 -1.47 14.00 5.26
N LEU A 152 -1.89 12.87 5.83
CA LEU A 152 -2.76 11.91 5.17
C LEU A 152 -4.07 12.56 4.70
N LEU A 153 -4.71 13.34 5.58
CA LEU A 153 -5.93 14.06 5.25
C LEU A 153 -5.74 14.98 4.04
N GLN A 154 -4.65 15.76 4.04
CA GLN A 154 -4.39 16.69 2.94
C GLN A 154 -4.10 15.94 1.64
N LEU A 155 -3.29 14.88 1.72
CA LEU A 155 -2.92 14.05 0.59
C LEU A 155 -4.14 13.44 -0.12
N VAL A 156 -5.10 12.91 0.64
CA VAL A 156 -6.31 12.31 0.07
C VAL A 156 -7.26 13.37 -0.50
N LEU A 157 -7.39 14.52 0.16
CA LEU A 157 -8.19 15.63 -0.37
C LEU A 157 -7.61 16.18 -1.69
N ASP A 158 -6.29 16.33 -1.77
CA ASP A 158 -5.61 16.84 -2.97
C ASP A 158 -5.69 15.82 -4.12
N ALA A 159 -5.66 14.52 -3.83
CA ALA A 159 -5.75 13.46 -4.83
C ALA A 159 -7.17 13.29 -5.42
N LEU A 160 -8.21 13.67 -4.68
CA LEU A 160 -9.61 13.43 -5.03
C LEU A 160 -10.42 14.74 -5.10
N PRO A 161 -10.22 15.60 -6.10
CA PRO A 161 -11.07 16.79 -6.32
C PRO A 161 -12.46 16.39 -6.85
N GLY A 162 -13.47 17.26 -6.62
CA GLY A 162 -14.83 17.13 -7.18
C GLY A 162 -15.80 16.24 -6.38
N HIS A 163 -15.50 16.00 -5.10
CA HIS A 163 -16.30 15.17 -4.19
C HIS A 163 -17.03 16.01 -3.12
N GLU A 164 -17.67 17.10 -3.54
CA GLU A 164 -18.34 18.06 -2.65
C GLU A 164 -19.42 17.40 -1.80
N ASP A 165 -20.19 16.47 -2.35
CA ASP A 165 -21.25 15.76 -1.63
C ASP A 165 -20.70 14.96 -0.45
N SER A 166 -19.57 14.28 -0.64
CA SER A 166 -18.87 13.56 0.43
C SER A 166 -18.39 14.51 1.53
N VAL A 167 -17.87 15.67 1.13
CA VAL A 167 -17.36 16.68 2.06
C VAL A 167 -18.48 17.38 2.82
N ASN A 168 -19.60 17.70 2.16
CA ASN A 168 -20.79 18.28 2.78
C ASN A 168 -21.39 17.30 3.80
N TYR A 169 -21.52 16.02 3.44
CA TYR A 169 -21.93 14.96 4.36
C TYR A 169 -21.06 14.92 5.63
N LEU A 170 -19.73 14.96 5.45
CA LEU A 170 -18.79 14.94 6.58
C LEU A 170 -18.96 16.16 7.49
N LEU A 171 -19.07 17.37 6.91
CA LEU A 171 -19.24 18.62 7.64
C LEU A 171 -20.55 18.67 8.42
N GLU A 172 -21.64 18.18 7.84
CA GLU A 172 -22.98 18.25 8.43
C GLU A 172 -23.24 17.13 9.43
N THR A 173 -22.73 15.93 9.17
CA THR A 173 -23.12 14.71 9.91
C THR A 173 -22.00 14.16 10.78
N CYS A 174 -20.76 14.16 10.32
CA CYS A 174 -19.68 13.45 11.00
C CYS A 174 -18.84 14.34 11.91
N VAL A 175 -18.33 15.46 11.39
CA VAL A 175 -17.46 16.40 12.13
C VAL A 175 -18.09 16.92 13.42
N PRO A 176 -19.40 17.24 13.47
CA PRO A 176 -20.05 17.66 14.72
C PRO A 176 -20.00 16.62 15.85
N LEU A 177 -19.78 15.34 15.53
CA LEU A 177 -19.71 14.24 16.49
C LEU A 177 -18.32 14.07 17.11
N SER A 178 -17.30 14.81 16.67
CA SER A 178 -15.97 14.74 17.29
C SER A 178 -16.02 15.21 18.74
N LYS A 179 -15.34 14.47 19.62
CA LYS A 179 -15.20 14.83 21.05
C LYS A 179 -14.11 15.89 21.28
N SER A 180 -13.23 16.10 20.31
CA SER A 180 -12.10 17.03 20.39
C SER A 180 -12.43 18.29 19.60
N GLU A 181 -12.58 19.42 20.28
CA GLU A 181 -12.83 20.71 19.62
C GLU A 181 -11.66 21.13 18.71
N ALA A 182 -10.42 20.76 19.06
CA ALA A 182 -9.25 21.00 18.21
C ALA A 182 -9.33 20.20 16.90
N THR A 183 -9.62 18.89 17.00
CA THR A 183 -9.80 18.01 15.83
C THR A 183 -10.95 18.50 14.95
N LYS A 184 -12.08 18.86 15.57
CA LYS A 184 -13.24 19.43 14.90
C LYS A 184 -12.91 20.72 14.13
N ALA A 185 -12.20 21.65 14.76
CA ALA A 185 -11.80 22.91 14.13
C ALA A 185 -10.85 22.68 12.95
N MET A 186 -9.85 21.80 13.11
CA MET A 186 -8.91 21.44 12.05
C MET A 186 -9.63 20.80 10.85
N LEU A 187 -10.45 19.77 11.08
CA LEU A 187 -11.19 19.08 10.02
C LEU A 187 -12.18 20.03 9.32
N THR A 188 -12.90 20.86 10.08
CA THR A 188 -13.81 21.87 9.50
C THR A 188 -13.06 22.83 8.58
N THR A 189 -11.85 23.25 8.98
CA THR A 189 -11.04 24.18 8.18
C THR A 189 -10.58 23.54 6.88
N LYS A 190 -9.99 22.33 6.95
CA LYS A 190 -9.51 21.62 5.75
C LYS A 190 -10.65 21.32 4.77
N LEU A 191 -11.78 20.80 5.26
CA LEU A 191 -12.94 20.47 4.43
C LEU A 191 -13.58 21.71 3.79
N LYS A 192 -13.69 22.83 4.51
CA LYS A 192 -14.17 24.08 3.92
C LYS A 192 -13.21 24.68 2.90
N ASN A 193 -11.91 24.46 3.06
CA ASN A 193 -10.92 24.91 2.06
C ASN A 193 -10.99 24.06 0.79
N TYR A 194 -11.20 22.75 0.93
CA TYR A 194 -11.43 21.87 -0.20
C TYR A 194 -12.61 22.35 -1.07
N LEU A 195 -13.76 22.67 -0.46
CA LEU A 195 -14.95 23.18 -1.17
C LEU A 195 -14.75 24.55 -1.87
N LYS A 196 -13.66 25.26 -1.59
CA LYS A 196 -13.31 26.53 -2.26
C LYS A 196 -12.29 26.34 -3.38
N SER A 197 -11.65 25.17 -3.42
CA SER A 197 -10.54 24.87 -4.31
C SER A 197 -10.97 24.01 -5.51
N THR A 198 -12.19 23.49 -5.50
CA THR A 198 -12.91 22.93 -6.65
C THR A 198 -13.71 24.00 -7.40
#